data_AF-A0A4Q3HM15-F1
#
_entry.id   AF-A0A4Q3HM15-F1
#
_cell.length_a   1.000
_cell.length_b   1.000
_cell.length_c   1.000
_cell.angle_alpha   90.00
_cell.angle_beta   90.00
_cell.angle_gamma   90.00
#
_symmetry.space_group_name_H-M   'P 1'
#
loop_
_entity.id
_entity.type
_entity.pdbx_description
1 polymer ?
#
loop_
_entity_poly.entity_id
_entity_poly.type
_entity_poly.pdbx_seq_one_letter_code
_entity_poly.pdbx_strand_id
1 'polypeptide(L)'
;ISGNTVDGAANGISVVNFNEGGRLSTITGNIVRNLSATGPYKLEGAIFGVGISAEADTAITGNVVENAALWGLALGFGPYLRNVVAANNIVRGAKVGCAVSVAEGAGSTVISGNVFQDVKDGGVIGYRWTEAATEELGGSGDAAAAFPHLTVMGNRVG
;
A
#
# COMPACT_ATOMS: atom_id res chain seq x y z
N ILE A 1 -9.69 -7.93 9.43
CA ILE A 1 -10.61 -7.60 8.33
C ILE A 1 -10.50 -8.67 7.26
N SER A 2 -11.52 -9.49 7.05
CA SER A 2 -11.42 -10.62 6.13
C SER A 2 -12.70 -10.94 5.36
N GLY A 3 -12.54 -11.41 4.11
CA GLY A 3 -13.67 -11.93 3.31
C GLY A 3 -14.66 -10.87 2.85
N ASN A 4 -14.27 -9.59 2.79
CA ASN A 4 -15.17 -8.50 2.42
C ASN A 4 -15.08 -8.18 0.92
N THR A 5 -16.15 -7.65 0.36
CA THR A 5 -16.14 -6.97 -0.94
C THR A 5 -16.42 -5.48 -0.73
N VAL A 6 -15.52 -4.63 -1.21
CA VAL A 6 -15.67 -3.17 -1.20
C VAL A 6 -15.65 -2.69 -2.65
N ASP A 7 -16.71 -2.02 -3.10
CA ASP A 7 -16.90 -1.62 -4.50
C ASP A 7 -17.41 -0.17 -4.58
N GLY A 8 -16.78 0.67 -5.40
CA GLY A 8 -17.25 2.04 -5.65
C GLY A 8 -16.91 3.07 -4.57
N ALA A 9 -16.15 2.69 -3.54
CA ALA A 9 -15.81 3.58 -2.43
C ALA A 9 -14.75 4.64 -2.83
N ALA A 10 -14.67 5.74 -2.07
CA ALA A 10 -13.57 6.70 -2.23
C ALA A 10 -12.25 6.14 -1.68
N ASN A 11 -12.29 5.37 -0.60
CA ASN A 11 -11.18 4.56 -0.10
C ASN A 11 -11.72 3.20 0.33
N GLY A 12 -10.91 2.15 0.17
CA GLY A 12 -11.28 0.79 0.52
C GLY A 12 -11.12 0.51 2.01
N ILE A 13 -10.16 -0.35 2.36
CA ILE A 13 -9.89 -0.74 3.75
C ILE A 13 -8.78 0.18 4.29
N SER A 14 -9.04 0.88 5.38
CA SER A 14 -8.03 1.73 6.02
C SER A 14 -7.81 1.35 7.48
N VAL A 15 -6.59 0.89 7.78
CA VAL A 15 -6.11 0.64 9.14
C VAL A 15 -5.06 1.71 9.48
N VAL A 16 -5.54 2.80 10.06
CA VAL A 16 -4.70 3.90 10.53
C VAL A 16 -4.11 3.60 11.90
N ASN A 17 -2.94 4.14 12.20
CA ASN A 17 -2.22 3.85 13.42
C ASN A 17 -2.87 4.52 14.65
N PHE A 18 -2.68 3.88 15.81
CA PHE A 18 -2.79 4.50 17.11
C PHE A 18 -1.40 5.07 17.46
N ASN A 19 -1.27 6.39 17.69
CA ASN A 19 0.02 7.08 17.84
C ASN A 19 1.02 6.33 18.77
N GLU A 20 0.51 5.64 19.80
CA GLU A 20 1.26 4.72 20.67
C GLU A 20 0.44 3.45 20.95
N GLY A 21 1.03 2.26 20.88
CA GLY A 21 0.36 1.01 21.32
C GLY A 21 -0.71 0.46 20.36
N GLY A 22 -0.47 0.56 19.05
CA GLY A 22 -1.35 0.02 18.01
C GLY A 22 -1.77 -1.44 18.26
N ARG A 23 -3.00 -1.77 17.89
CA ARG A 23 -3.52 -3.15 17.94
C ARG A 23 -3.08 -3.89 16.68
N LEU A 24 -2.51 -5.08 16.85
CA LEU A 24 -2.18 -5.98 15.74
C LEU A 24 -3.41 -6.21 14.86
N SER A 25 -3.26 -6.12 13.54
CA SER A 25 -4.36 -6.33 12.60
C SER A 25 -4.00 -7.30 11.47
N THR A 26 -5.02 -7.96 10.93
CA THR A 26 -4.89 -8.77 9.72
C THR A 26 -5.89 -8.30 8.68
N ILE A 27 -5.47 -8.19 7.43
CA ILE A 27 -6.30 -7.85 6.28
C ILE A 27 -6.13 -8.99 5.27
N THR A 28 -7.13 -9.86 5.13
CA THR A 28 -6.97 -11.08 4.31
C THR A 28 -8.19 -11.50 3.52
N GLY A 29 -7.97 -11.97 2.29
CA GLY A 29 -9.05 -12.53 1.45
C GLY A 29 -10.14 -11.52 1.10
N ASN A 30 -9.82 -10.22 1.04
CA ASN A 30 -10.76 -9.18 0.65
C ASN A 30 -10.65 -8.88 -0.85
N ILE A 31 -11.76 -8.42 -1.44
CA ILE A 31 -11.82 -7.86 -2.78
C ILE A 31 -12.16 -6.37 -2.64
N VAL A 32 -11.28 -5.50 -3.11
CA VAL A 32 -11.49 -4.04 -3.10
C VAL A 32 -11.39 -3.53 -4.53
N ARG A 33 -12.43 -2.85 -5.01
CA ARG A 33 -12.44 -2.43 -6.42
C ARG A 33 -13.19 -1.16 -6.75
N ASN A 34 -12.89 -0.66 -7.95
CA ASN A 34 -13.56 0.48 -8.59
C ASN A 34 -13.58 1.72 -7.70
N LEU A 35 -12.44 2.05 -7.12
CA LEU A 35 -12.37 3.18 -6.19
C LEU A 35 -12.33 4.51 -6.92
N SER A 36 -12.91 5.53 -6.31
CA SER A 36 -12.98 6.88 -6.84
C SER A 36 -11.90 7.79 -6.23
N ALA A 37 -11.25 8.62 -7.04
CA ALA A 37 -10.41 9.72 -6.55
C ALA A 37 -11.25 10.89 -5.98
N THR A 38 -12.55 10.89 -6.20
CA THR A 38 -13.49 11.87 -5.67
C THR A 38 -14.16 11.29 -4.42
N GLY A 39 -13.94 11.94 -3.29
CA GLY A 39 -14.65 11.65 -2.03
C GLY A 39 -15.68 12.73 -1.66
N PRO A 40 -16.41 12.54 -0.55
CA PRO A 40 -17.54 13.40 -0.18
C PRO A 40 -17.14 14.76 0.43
N TYR A 41 -15.84 15.04 0.57
CA TYR A 41 -15.30 16.27 1.14
C TYR A 41 -13.92 16.57 0.55
N LYS A 42 -13.46 17.83 0.70
CA LYS A 42 -12.11 18.22 0.33
C LYS A 42 -11.14 17.78 1.42
N LEU A 43 -10.01 17.21 1.02
CA LEU A 43 -8.94 16.83 1.92
C LEU A 43 -7.82 17.87 1.89
N GLU A 44 -7.32 18.26 3.06
CA GLU A 44 -5.98 18.81 3.19
C GLU A 44 -5.04 17.64 3.54
N GLY A 45 -4.07 17.36 2.68
CA GLY A 45 -3.01 16.39 2.92
C GLY A 45 -3.38 14.90 2.83
N ALA A 46 -4.65 14.52 2.97
CA ALA A 46 -5.10 13.14 2.78
C ALA A 46 -5.51 12.84 1.32
N ILE A 47 -5.61 11.55 1.00
CA ILE A 47 -5.80 11.05 -0.37
C ILE A 47 -7.03 10.15 -0.49
N PHE A 48 -7.68 10.19 -1.66
CA PHE A 48 -8.71 9.24 -2.08
C PHE A 48 -8.18 8.33 -3.19
N GLY A 49 -8.91 7.26 -3.47
CA GLY A 49 -8.60 6.28 -4.49
C GLY A 49 -7.68 5.16 -4.00
N VAL A 50 -7.56 4.96 -2.68
CA VAL A 50 -6.65 3.96 -2.09
C VAL A 50 -7.39 2.65 -1.78
N GLY A 51 -6.86 1.54 -2.30
CA GLY A 51 -7.36 0.18 -2.10
C GLY A 51 -7.32 -0.26 -0.64
N ILE A 52 -6.13 -0.61 -0.18
CA ILE A 52 -5.89 -1.03 1.20
C ILE A 52 -4.75 -0.20 1.79
N SER A 53 -4.99 0.47 2.91
CA SER A 53 -3.96 1.19 3.66
C SER A 53 -3.74 0.58 5.04
N ALA A 54 -2.47 0.47 5.44
CA ALA A 54 -2.10 0.14 6.81
C ALA A 54 -0.84 0.90 7.23
N GLU A 55 -0.88 1.50 8.41
CA GLU A 55 0.26 2.26 8.93
C GLU A 55 1.16 1.45 9.86
N ALA A 56 0.59 0.56 10.67
CA ALA A 56 1.39 -0.19 11.63
C ALA A 56 0.84 -1.58 11.93
N ASP A 57 1.74 -2.47 12.36
CA ASP A 57 1.41 -3.70 13.09
C ASP A 57 0.37 -4.57 12.36
N THR A 58 0.52 -4.73 11.04
CA THR A 58 -0.53 -5.29 10.18
C THR A 58 0.02 -6.26 9.14
N ALA A 59 -0.62 -7.43 9.04
CA ALA A 59 -0.42 -8.38 7.95
C ALA A 59 -1.52 -8.22 6.88
N ILE A 60 -1.14 -7.89 5.65
CA ILE A 60 -2.00 -7.72 4.47
C ILE A 60 -1.71 -8.87 3.51
N THR A 61 -2.58 -9.89 3.47
CA THR A 61 -2.30 -11.14 2.75
C THR A 61 -3.45 -11.68 1.93
N GLY A 62 -3.17 -12.09 0.68
CA GLY A 62 -4.17 -12.76 -0.15
C GLY A 62 -5.38 -11.90 -0.52
N ASN A 63 -5.20 -10.58 -0.64
CA ASN A 63 -6.26 -9.67 -1.08
C ASN A 63 -6.18 -9.43 -2.60
N VAL A 64 -7.31 -9.06 -3.18
CA VAL A 64 -7.41 -8.61 -4.57
C VAL A 64 -7.84 -7.15 -4.58
N VAL A 65 -7.04 -6.29 -5.19
CA VAL A 65 -7.35 -4.88 -5.41
C VAL A 65 -7.43 -4.62 -6.90
N GLU A 66 -8.51 -4.03 -7.37
CA GLU A 66 -8.73 -3.77 -8.80
C GLU A 66 -9.24 -2.36 -9.04
N ASN A 67 -8.71 -1.65 -10.04
CA ASN A 67 -9.20 -0.32 -10.43
C ASN A 67 -9.22 0.66 -9.24
N ALA A 68 -8.17 0.65 -8.42
CA ALA A 68 -7.95 1.69 -7.43
C ALA A 68 -7.48 2.97 -8.14
N ALA A 69 -8.20 4.09 -8.00
CA ALA A 69 -7.88 5.30 -8.75
C ALA A 69 -6.48 5.89 -8.46
N LEU A 70 -5.91 5.60 -7.29
CA LEU A 70 -4.60 6.08 -6.86
C LEU A 70 -3.65 4.92 -6.52
N TRP A 71 -3.69 4.41 -5.30
CA TRP A 71 -2.76 3.36 -4.84
C TRP A 71 -3.51 2.08 -4.55
N GLY A 72 -3.02 0.94 -5.07
CA GLY A 72 -3.60 -0.35 -4.73
C GLY A 72 -3.39 -0.68 -3.25
N LEU A 73 -2.14 -0.59 -2.82
CA LEU A 73 -1.73 -0.69 -1.42
C LEU A 73 -1.04 0.62 -0.99
N ALA A 74 -1.27 1.04 0.25
CA ALA A 74 -0.59 2.18 0.87
C ALA A 74 -0.04 1.78 2.25
N LEU A 75 1.27 1.70 2.36
CA LEU A 75 1.94 1.20 3.56
C LEU A 75 2.65 2.37 4.26
N GLY A 76 2.06 2.80 5.37
CA GLY A 76 2.58 3.90 6.17
C GLY A 76 2.33 5.29 5.60
N PHE A 77 2.45 6.28 6.49
CA PHE A 77 2.40 7.70 6.14
C PHE A 77 3.42 8.45 6.99
N GLY A 78 4.56 8.80 6.39
CA GLY A 78 5.67 9.40 7.15
C GLY A 78 6.31 8.39 8.13
N PRO A 79 6.75 8.82 9.33
CA PRO A 79 7.48 7.98 10.27
C PRO A 79 6.61 6.90 10.95
N TYR A 80 5.30 6.89 10.71
CA TYR A 80 4.39 5.99 11.42
C TYR A 80 4.40 4.55 10.89
N LEU A 81 5.04 4.29 9.74
CA LEU A 81 5.21 2.94 9.20
C LEU A 81 5.96 2.06 10.19
N ARG A 82 5.41 0.92 10.61
CA ARG A 82 6.18 -0.11 11.36
C ARG A 82 5.51 -1.48 11.32
N ASN A 83 6.31 -2.54 11.31
CA ASN A 83 5.85 -3.93 11.43
C ASN A 83 4.71 -4.29 10.47
N VAL A 84 4.84 -3.89 9.19
CA VAL A 84 3.84 -4.18 8.16
C VAL A 84 4.36 -5.26 7.22
N VAL A 85 3.52 -6.24 6.91
CA VAL A 85 3.79 -7.24 5.88
C VAL A 85 2.69 -7.19 4.84
N ALA A 86 3.03 -6.90 3.59
CA ALA A 86 2.14 -7.00 2.44
C ALA A 86 2.61 -8.15 1.55
N ALA A 87 1.91 -9.29 1.61
CA ALA A 87 2.34 -10.50 0.92
C ALA A 87 1.23 -11.19 0.12
N ASN A 88 1.58 -11.73 -1.05
CA ASN A 88 0.69 -12.55 -1.88
C ASN A 88 -0.64 -11.86 -2.24
N ASN A 89 -0.63 -10.54 -2.46
CA ASN A 89 -1.79 -9.80 -2.95
C ASN A 89 -1.74 -9.66 -4.48
N ILE A 90 -2.90 -9.48 -5.09
CA ILE A 90 -3.03 -9.12 -6.50
C ILE A 90 -3.55 -7.70 -6.56
N VAL A 91 -2.85 -6.82 -7.28
CA VAL A 91 -3.28 -5.45 -7.55
C VAL A 91 -3.32 -5.25 -9.05
N ARG A 92 -4.47 -4.84 -9.59
CA ARG A 92 -4.65 -4.57 -11.02
C ARG A 92 -5.21 -3.18 -11.28
N GLY A 93 -4.68 -2.48 -12.29
CA GLY A 93 -5.29 -1.27 -12.82
C GLY A 93 -5.25 -0.08 -11.86
N ALA A 94 -4.25 -0.06 -10.97
CA ALA A 94 -4.01 1.09 -10.08
C ALA A 94 -3.03 2.08 -10.71
N LYS A 95 -2.97 3.33 -10.20
CA LYS A 95 -1.90 4.25 -10.62
C LYS A 95 -0.54 3.74 -10.12
N VAL A 96 -0.45 3.39 -8.84
CA VAL A 96 0.70 2.66 -8.27
C VAL A 96 0.21 1.39 -7.59
N GLY A 97 0.95 0.29 -7.77
CA GLY A 97 0.63 -0.99 -7.14
C GLY A 97 0.67 -0.93 -5.61
N CYS A 98 1.80 -0.47 -5.07
CA CYS A 98 2.07 -0.30 -3.66
C CYS A 98 2.88 0.98 -3.42
N ALA A 99 2.26 1.96 -2.76
CA ALA A 99 2.94 3.12 -2.20
C ALA A 99 3.46 2.76 -0.81
N VAL A 100 4.76 2.88 -0.56
CA VAL A 100 5.37 2.57 0.75
C VAL A 100 6.11 3.78 1.29
N SER A 101 6.01 4.05 2.59
CA SER A 101 6.75 5.17 3.16
C SER A 101 8.25 4.91 3.24
N VAL A 102 9.02 5.88 2.76
CA VAL A 102 10.50 5.95 2.88
C VAL A 102 10.94 7.18 3.69
N ALA A 103 10.02 7.75 4.47
CA ALA A 103 10.34 8.85 5.37
C ALA A 103 11.32 8.40 6.47
N GLU A 104 12.11 9.35 6.98
CA GLU A 104 12.95 9.09 8.14
C GLU A 104 12.09 8.64 9.33
N GLY A 105 12.56 7.62 10.05
CA GLY A 105 11.83 7.01 11.17
C GLY A 105 10.84 5.91 10.77
N ALA A 106 10.60 5.67 9.47
CA ALA A 106 9.83 4.53 9.01
C ALA A 106 10.51 3.20 9.43
N GLY A 107 9.69 2.28 9.93
CA GLY A 107 10.11 1.01 10.50
C GLY A 107 9.87 -0.21 9.61
N SER A 108 10.29 -1.36 10.12
CA SER A 108 10.38 -2.63 9.38
C SER A 108 9.14 -2.98 8.57
N THR A 109 9.31 -3.18 7.26
CA THR A 109 8.23 -3.51 6.34
C THR A 109 8.68 -4.50 5.27
N VAL A 110 7.84 -5.50 4.98
CA VAL A 110 8.09 -6.51 3.94
C VAL A 110 7.00 -6.47 2.88
N ILE A 111 7.39 -6.33 1.62
CA ILE A 111 6.51 -6.35 0.44
C ILE A 111 6.97 -7.52 -0.43
N SER A 112 6.23 -8.62 -0.43
CA SER A 112 6.70 -9.85 -1.08
C SER A 112 5.64 -10.67 -1.81
N GLY A 113 6.02 -11.30 -2.92
CA GLY A 113 5.15 -12.24 -3.63
C GLY A 113 3.85 -11.62 -4.19
N ASN A 114 3.78 -10.30 -4.31
CA ASN A 114 2.60 -9.63 -4.85
C ASN A 114 2.66 -9.62 -6.39
N VAL A 115 1.48 -9.57 -7.02
CA VAL A 115 1.35 -9.36 -8.47
C VAL A 115 0.75 -7.98 -8.70
N PHE A 116 1.53 -7.11 -9.33
CA PHE A 116 1.13 -5.78 -9.75
C PHE A 116 0.96 -5.80 -11.26
N GLN A 117 -0.29 -5.71 -11.72
CA GLN A 117 -0.66 -5.79 -13.13
C GLN A 117 -1.28 -4.47 -13.61
N ASP A 118 -0.93 -4.00 -14.81
CA ASP A 118 -1.53 -2.81 -15.44
C ASP A 118 -1.41 -1.55 -14.54
N VAL A 119 -0.32 -1.46 -13.77
CA VAL A 119 -0.02 -0.32 -12.90
C VAL A 119 0.71 0.76 -13.69
N LYS A 120 0.22 2.00 -13.61
CA LYS A 120 0.64 3.07 -14.55
C LYS A 120 1.99 3.68 -14.21
N ASP A 121 2.27 3.86 -12.93
CA ASP A 121 3.41 4.62 -12.40
C ASP A 121 4.39 3.72 -11.62
N GLY A 122 4.14 2.40 -11.57
CA GLY A 122 5.02 1.42 -10.95
C GLY A 122 4.31 0.43 -10.03
N GLY A 123 4.97 -0.70 -9.79
CA GLY A 123 4.57 -1.76 -8.87
C GLY A 123 4.79 -1.37 -7.41
N VAL A 124 6.01 -0.99 -7.03
CA VAL A 124 6.34 -0.53 -5.68
C VAL A 124 7.11 0.78 -5.75
N ILE A 125 6.53 1.86 -5.20
CA ILE A 125 7.13 3.20 -5.20
C ILE A 125 7.23 3.70 -3.76
N GLY A 126 8.39 4.24 -3.41
CA GLY A 126 8.65 4.90 -2.14
C GLY A 126 8.09 6.32 -2.10
N TYR A 127 7.43 6.69 -1.01
CA TYR A 127 6.83 8.00 -0.80
C TYR A 127 7.31 8.67 0.48
N ARG A 128 7.47 10.00 0.41
CA ARG A 128 7.53 10.89 1.58
C ARG A 128 6.17 11.59 1.69
N TRP A 129 5.32 11.08 2.58
CA TRP A 129 3.90 11.46 2.66
C TRP A 129 3.18 11.24 1.32
N THR A 130 2.90 12.29 0.56
CA THR A 130 2.23 12.22 -0.75
C THR A 130 3.17 12.40 -1.93
N GLU A 131 4.44 12.73 -1.69
CA GLU A 131 5.44 12.95 -2.73
C GLU A 131 6.17 11.65 -3.06
N ALA A 132 6.18 11.27 -4.34
CA ALA A 132 6.96 10.13 -4.82
C ALA A 132 8.46 10.45 -4.67
N ALA A 133 9.19 9.57 -4.00
CA ALA A 133 10.57 9.77 -3.58
C ALA A 133 11.55 8.79 -4.22
N THR A 134 11.04 7.80 -4.96
CA THR A 134 11.84 6.78 -5.64
C THR A 134 11.28 6.48 -7.03
N GLU A 135 12.09 5.83 -7.86
CA GLU A 135 11.60 5.04 -8.99
C GLU A 135 11.08 3.67 -8.49
N GLU A 136 10.93 2.71 -9.40
CA GLU A 136 10.49 1.34 -9.10
C GLU A 136 11.43 0.62 -8.11
N LEU A 137 10.85 0.10 -7.02
CA LEU A 137 11.55 -0.69 -5.99
C LEU A 137 11.35 -2.20 -6.13
N GLY A 138 10.33 -2.65 -6.86
CA GLY A 138 9.95 -4.06 -7.03
C GLY A 138 10.53 -4.74 -8.28
N GLY A 139 11.44 -4.08 -9.00
CA GLY A 139 12.07 -4.60 -10.22
C GLY A 139 13.17 -5.65 -9.99
N SER A 140 13.88 -6.02 -11.04
CA SER A 140 14.92 -7.07 -11.02
C SER A 140 16.23 -6.69 -10.29
N GLY A 141 16.31 -5.49 -9.72
CA GLY A 141 17.45 -5.00 -8.95
C GLY A 141 17.08 -4.72 -7.50
N ASP A 142 18.09 -4.62 -6.63
CA ASP A 142 17.88 -4.34 -5.20
C ASP A 142 17.84 -2.83 -4.91
N ALA A 143 16.95 -2.11 -5.60
CA ALA A 143 16.76 -0.67 -5.36
C ALA A 143 16.26 -0.38 -3.94
N ALA A 144 15.57 -1.35 -3.32
CA ALA A 144 15.13 -1.28 -1.94
C ALA A 144 16.28 -1.28 -0.92
N ALA A 145 17.49 -1.75 -1.27
CA ALA A 145 18.65 -1.73 -0.37
C ALA A 145 19.05 -0.32 0.12
N ALA A 146 18.61 0.74 -0.57
CA ALA A 146 18.79 2.12 -0.10
C ALA A 146 17.97 2.43 1.18
N PHE A 147 17.00 1.59 1.53
CA PHE A 147 16.08 1.76 2.66
C PHE A 147 16.18 0.56 3.61
N PRO A 148 17.00 0.64 4.67
CA PRO A 148 17.29 -0.51 5.54
C PRO A 148 16.07 -1.13 6.24
N HIS A 149 14.97 -0.37 6.38
CA HIS A 149 13.72 -0.84 6.97
C HIS A 149 12.82 -1.59 5.98
N LEU A 150 13.14 -1.56 4.68
CA LEU A 150 12.32 -2.16 3.63
C LEU A 150 12.94 -3.43 3.10
N THR A 151 12.08 -4.42 2.89
CA THR A 151 12.41 -5.59 2.10
C THR A 151 11.37 -5.73 1.00
N VAL A 152 11.81 -5.63 -0.25
CA VAL A 152 10.96 -5.78 -1.43
C VAL A 152 11.50 -6.95 -2.26
N MET A 153 10.76 -8.05 -2.34
CA MET A 153 11.28 -9.25 -3.00
C MET A 153 10.20 -10.11 -3.65
N GLY A 154 10.54 -10.75 -4.77
CA GLY A 154 9.67 -11.75 -5.42
C GLY A 154 8.32 -11.21 -5.88
N ASN A 155 8.17 -9.88 -6.00
CA ASN A 155 6.97 -9.28 -6.59
C ASN A 155 7.07 -9.37 -8.11
N ARG A 156 5.93 -9.55 -8.78
CA ARG A 156 5.82 -9.48 -10.23
C ARG A 156 5.20 -8.15 -10.63
N VAL A 157 5.95 -7.35 -11.38
CA VAL A 157 5.51 -6.05 -11.92
C VAL A 157 5.37 -6.19 -13.43
N GLY A 158 4.22 -5.80 -14.01
CA GLY A 158 3.97 -5.84 -15.45
C GLY A 158 2.64 -5.28 -15.90
#